data_AF-A0A972Y7C3-F1
#
_entry.id   AF-A0A972Y7C3-F1
#
_cell.length_a   1.000
_cell.length_b   1.000
_cell.length_c   1.000
_cell.angle_alpha   90.00
_cell.angle_beta   90.00
_cell.angle_gamma   90.00
#
_symmetry.space_group_name_H-M   'P 1'
#
loop_
_entity.id
_entity.type
_entity.pdbx_description
1 polymer ?
#
loop_
_entity_poly.entity_id
_entity_poly.type
_entity_poly.pdbx_seq_one_letter_code
_entity_poly.pdbx_strand_id
1 'polypeptide(L)'
;MSSFIIPNRPFASDLITGLMLPDGFFVTMLGRQNLSVQIKKQGASAAAAANVYIESVSHPSIVVYAQTHAIAPLASQATTTVSWTVDISACPAGVHLVSVIVDEGGVKKRLIKKFFVLGVTFNPSQGFVAEMPEGRMTVKFGDLVKPRTKCCGSVERREPEYEPARDDHSAKGCCGTSMRAKQNETPMSSLAEVLRSFRNHSPTFRFCPPGYLLKTAEYAWEPTPAYQGQYSDLPFEDPWWKVALAILAFLLLVGAAIAEGLNGTGSVTASVEDPPTSSGPVEDCCGVEASGGGTSYLAAGLVAAAAAAATAAGLSDARDAFRVGEDKTPPDQGETTLLEQFGVEFSYPESVALGRPFVVEADWRYKRQTDVQSYEHSQKDAYSNVHVASSYEVTAPEVAERYNPDKPWIIRAKFSDADGNVFRGADLFVQCFMISPSGQWYRYVMQDDGIWPDEGADSGDYAAHVDFRRIKAETGSWHYFVIAQDVNTAQEEMDPEEAAQIIGGMVLTHQLTLSFTEDECPIIPDGYVLVV
;
A
#
# COMPACT_ATOMS: atom_id res chain seq x y z
N MET A 1 8.40 -27.02 -25.95
CA MET A 1 7.38 -26.91 -24.89
C MET A 1 7.25 -25.45 -24.54
N SER A 2 6.03 -24.94 -24.48
CA SER A 2 5.72 -23.61 -23.93
C SER A 2 6.23 -23.54 -22.48
N SER A 3 7.09 -22.56 -22.17
CA SER A 3 7.56 -22.34 -20.81
C SER A 3 6.81 -21.15 -20.25
N PHE A 4 5.77 -21.37 -19.44
CA PHE A 4 5.24 -20.33 -18.57
C PHE A 4 6.14 -20.19 -17.34
N ILE A 5 6.38 -18.97 -16.88
CA ILE A 5 7.10 -18.71 -15.63
C ILE A 5 6.33 -17.65 -14.83
N ILE A 6 6.62 -17.58 -13.54
CA ILE A 6 6.27 -16.44 -12.70
C ILE A 6 7.59 -15.66 -12.50
N PRO A 7 7.77 -14.49 -13.14
CA PRO A 7 9.07 -13.81 -13.17
C PRO A 7 9.42 -13.16 -11.83
N ASN A 8 8.42 -12.65 -11.11
CA ASN A 8 8.57 -11.92 -9.85
C ASN A 8 7.84 -12.63 -8.72
N ARG A 9 8.16 -12.29 -7.47
CA ARG A 9 7.48 -12.85 -6.30
C ARG A 9 5.97 -12.54 -6.35
N PRO A 10 5.09 -13.49 -5.98
CA PRO A 10 3.68 -13.19 -5.72
C PRO A 10 3.56 -12.07 -4.69
N PHE A 11 2.61 -11.17 -4.89
CA PHE A 11 2.45 -10.00 -4.04
C PHE A 11 1.03 -9.84 -3.54
N ALA A 12 0.92 -9.27 -2.34
CA ALA A 12 -0.35 -8.89 -1.74
C ALA A 12 -0.79 -7.51 -2.22
N SER A 13 -2.07 -7.40 -2.60
CA SER A 13 -2.75 -6.11 -2.67
C SER A 13 -3.85 -6.05 -1.63
N ASP A 14 -3.93 -4.93 -0.92
CA ASP A 14 -4.99 -4.68 0.03
C ASP A 14 -6.35 -4.59 -0.69
N LEU A 15 -7.41 -5.13 -0.07
CA LEU A 15 -8.76 -5.12 -0.66
C LEU A 15 -9.46 -3.75 -0.53
N ILE A 16 -8.97 -2.91 0.37
CA ILE A 16 -9.58 -1.61 0.67
C ILE A 16 -9.20 -0.58 -0.40
N THR A 17 -7.92 -0.29 -0.51
CA THR A 17 -7.30 0.69 -1.41
C THR A 17 -7.02 0.09 -2.77
N GLY A 18 -6.78 -1.21 -2.81
CA GLY A 18 -6.38 -1.91 -4.01
C GLY A 18 -4.89 -1.85 -4.34
N LEU A 19 -4.12 -1.07 -3.59
CA LEU A 19 -2.69 -0.91 -3.78
C LEU A 19 -1.94 -2.16 -3.30
N MET A 20 -0.81 -2.43 -3.95
CA MET A 20 0.16 -3.41 -3.48
C MET A 20 0.76 -2.95 -2.16
N LEU A 21 0.92 -3.88 -1.21
CA LEU A 21 1.63 -3.61 0.04
C LEU A 21 3.14 -3.54 -0.25
N PRO A 22 3.92 -2.79 0.55
CA PRO A 22 5.38 -2.75 0.38
C PRO A 22 5.96 -4.16 0.35
N ASP A 23 6.77 -4.40 -0.67
CA ASP A 23 7.41 -5.66 -1.03
C ASP A 23 6.46 -6.85 -1.26
N GLY A 24 5.16 -6.58 -1.40
CA GLY A 24 4.15 -7.60 -1.66
C GLY A 24 3.83 -8.49 -0.46
N PHE A 25 4.18 -8.09 0.77
CA PHE A 25 3.94 -8.86 1.99
C PHE A 25 2.46 -9.06 2.28
N PHE A 26 2.11 -10.25 2.74
CA PHE A 26 0.77 -10.52 3.25
C PHE A 26 0.74 -10.23 4.75
N VAL A 27 -0.19 -9.40 5.21
CA VAL A 27 -0.32 -9.03 6.63
C VAL A 27 -1.51 -9.70 7.29
N THR A 28 -1.29 -10.45 8.38
CA THR A 28 -2.35 -11.22 9.06
C THR A 28 -3.49 -10.34 9.57
N MET A 29 -3.18 -9.14 10.08
CA MET A 29 -4.17 -8.19 10.61
C MET A 29 -5.19 -7.70 9.56
N LEU A 30 -4.79 -7.60 8.28
CA LEU A 30 -5.69 -7.23 7.19
C LEU A 30 -6.69 -8.36 6.85
N GLY A 31 -6.33 -9.60 7.20
CA GLY A 31 -7.11 -10.80 6.92
C GLY A 31 -7.16 -11.12 5.44
N ARG A 32 -8.21 -10.66 4.75
CA ARG A 32 -8.39 -10.94 3.31
C ARG A 32 -7.60 -9.97 2.44
N GLN A 33 -6.82 -10.51 1.53
CA GLN A 33 -5.97 -9.77 0.58
C GLN A 33 -6.08 -10.42 -0.81
N ASN A 34 -5.67 -9.70 -1.85
CA ASN A 34 -5.46 -10.30 -3.17
C ASN A 34 -4.04 -10.85 -3.25
N LEU A 35 -3.90 -12.15 -3.52
CA LEU A 35 -2.65 -12.76 -3.98
C LEU A 35 -2.59 -12.60 -5.50
N SER A 36 -1.69 -11.76 -5.97
CA SER A 36 -1.47 -11.50 -7.39
C SER A 36 -0.19 -12.16 -7.87
N VAL A 37 -0.22 -12.73 -9.08
CA VAL A 37 0.96 -13.27 -9.76
C VAL A 37 0.99 -12.76 -11.19
N GLN A 38 2.19 -12.42 -11.65
CA GLN A 38 2.47 -12.16 -13.05
C GLN A 38 2.87 -13.47 -13.73
N ILE A 39 2.23 -13.80 -14.85
CA ILE A 39 2.50 -15.02 -15.63
C ILE A 39 3.10 -14.60 -16.94
N LYS A 40 4.37 -14.96 -17.14
CA LYS A 40 5.12 -14.62 -18.35
C LYS A 40 5.23 -15.83 -19.26
N LYS A 41 4.93 -15.62 -20.54
CA LYS A 41 5.19 -16.61 -21.58
C LYS A 41 6.65 -16.51 -22.04
N GLN A 42 7.48 -17.46 -21.64
CA GLN A 42 8.87 -17.55 -22.06
C GLN A 42 9.03 -18.35 -23.37
N GLY A 43 9.98 -17.94 -24.19
CA GLY A 43 10.37 -18.61 -25.44
C GLY A 43 9.70 -18.04 -26.70
N ALA A 44 10.28 -18.33 -27.86
CA ALA A 44 10.00 -17.63 -29.13
C ALA A 44 8.60 -17.83 -29.73
N SER A 45 7.84 -18.84 -29.30
CA SER A 45 6.48 -19.09 -29.79
C SER A 45 5.43 -18.47 -28.87
N ALA A 46 4.29 -18.06 -29.44
CA ALA A 46 3.08 -17.79 -28.67
C ALA A 46 2.63 -19.04 -27.89
N ALA A 47 1.93 -18.83 -26.77
CA ALA A 47 1.15 -19.84 -26.08
C ALA A 47 -0.29 -19.84 -26.59
N ALA A 48 -0.92 -21.01 -26.57
CA ALA A 48 -2.37 -21.14 -26.68
C ALA A 48 -3.07 -20.60 -25.43
N ALA A 49 -4.39 -20.52 -25.50
CA ALA A 49 -5.21 -20.21 -24.33
C ALA A 49 -4.98 -21.25 -23.23
N ALA A 50 -4.97 -20.79 -21.98
CA ALA A 50 -4.70 -21.65 -20.83
C ALA A 50 -5.64 -21.32 -19.67
N ASN A 51 -5.82 -22.29 -18.78
CA ASN A 51 -6.49 -22.09 -17.49
C ASN A 51 -5.43 -21.99 -16.40
N VAL A 52 -5.56 -20.97 -15.55
CA VAL A 52 -4.66 -20.75 -14.43
C VAL A 52 -5.43 -20.86 -13.13
N TYR A 53 -4.93 -21.66 -12.19
CA TYR A 53 -5.53 -21.81 -10.88
C TYR A 53 -4.48 -22.14 -9.81
N ILE A 54 -4.78 -21.80 -8.55
CA ILE A 54 -3.99 -22.26 -7.42
C ILE A 54 -4.38 -23.71 -7.10
N GLU A 55 -3.42 -24.62 -7.12
CA GLU A 55 -3.60 -26.03 -6.76
C GLU A 55 -3.46 -26.23 -5.25
N SER A 56 -2.46 -25.60 -4.65
CA SER A 56 -2.17 -25.76 -3.23
C SER A 56 -1.36 -24.58 -2.67
N VAL A 57 -1.39 -24.47 -1.35
CA VAL A 57 -0.56 -23.55 -0.53
C VAL A 57 0.15 -24.35 0.54
N SER A 58 1.30 -23.87 1.03
CA SER A 58 2.13 -24.60 2.01
C SER A 58 1.50 -24.77 3.38
N HIS A 59 0.52 -23.94 3.75
CA HIS A 59 -0.06 -23.93 5.10
C HIS A 59 -1.60 -23.96 5.06
N PRO A 60 -2.27 -24.84 5.84
CA PRO A 60 -3.72 -25.02 5.78
C PRO A 60 -4.53 -23.81 6.26
N SER A 61 -3.93 -22.94 7.09
CA SER A 61 -4.58 -21.70 7.52
C SER A 61 -4.62 -20.60 6.45
N ILE A 62 -3.98 -20.81 5.30
CA ILE A 62 -4.11 -19.92 4.14
C ILE A 62 -5.35 -20.37 3.37
N VAL A 63 -6.44 -19.60 3.45
CA VAL A 63 -7.69 -19.96 2.79
C VAL A 63 -7.76 -19.26 1.44
N VAL A 64 -7.59 -20.04 0.37
CA VAL A 64 -7.70 -19.54 -1.01
C VAL A 64 -9.16 -19.62 -1.46
N TYR A 65 -9.70 -18.51 -1.96
CA TYR A 65 -10.99 -18.50 -2.62
C TYR A 65 -10.80 -19.04 -4.04
N ALA A 66 -11.11 -20.33 -4.21
CA ALA A 66 -10.84 -21.05 -5.44
C ALA A 66 -11.48 -20.36 -6.66
N GLN A 67 -10.62 -20.01 -7.62
CA GLN A 67 -11.01 -19.42 -8.89
C GLN A 67 -10.07 -19.95 -9.97
N THR A 68 -10.63 -20.23 -11.14
CA THR A 68 -9.86 -20.53 -12.35
C THR A 68 -9.95 -19.34 -13.29
N HIS A 69 -8.80 -18.81 -13.70
CA HIS A 69 -8.70 -17.73 -14.67
C HIS A 69 -8.43 -18.34 -16.05
N ALA A 70 -9.32 -18.09 -16.99
CA ALA A 70 -9.03 -18.36 -18.40
C ALA A 70 -8.19 -17.20 -18.94
N ILE A 71 -6.96 -17.50 -19.38
CA ILE A 71 -6.10 -16.55 -20.07
C ILE A 71 -6.18 -16.80 -21.57
N ALA A 72 -6.29 -15.71 -22.35
CA ALA A 72 -6.26 -15.79 -23.80
C ALA A 72 -4.86 -16.22 -24.29
N PRO A 73 -4.70 -16.60 -25.57
CA PRO A 73 -3.38 -16.89 -26.13
C PRO A 73 -2.40 -15.74 -25.88
N LEU A 74 -1.26 -16.04 -25.27
CA LEU A 74 -0.22 -15.05 -24.95
C LEU A 74 0.87 -15.05 -26.01
N ALA A 75 1.27 -13.88 -26.48
CA ALA A 75 2.41 -13.74 -27.38
C ALA A 75 3.73 -14.16 -26.70
N SER A 76 4.81 -14.26 -27.47
CA SER A 76 6.15 -14.48 -26.90
C SER A 76 6.51 -13.31 -25.98
N GLN A 77 7.07 -13.60 -24.80
CA GLN A 77 7.46 -12.63 -23.75
C GLN A 77 6.31 -11.86 -23.08
N ALA A 78 5.07 -12.01 -23.55
CA ALA A 78 3.90 -11.41 -22.92
C ALA A 78 3.76 -11.79 -21.45
N THR A 79 3.35 -10.83 -20.63
CA THR A 79 3.10 -11.03 -19.19
C THR A 79 1.69 -10.58 -18.83
N THR A 80 0.90 -11.47 -18.25
CA THR A 80 -0.44 -11.14 -17.76
C THR A 80 -0.52 -11.32 -16.24
N THR A 81 -1.25 -10.44 -15.55
CA THR A 81 -1.43 -10.51 -14.09
C THR A 81 -2.79 -11.13 -13.76
N VAL A 82 -2.77 -12.14 -12.88
CA VAL A 82 -3.97 -12.76 -12.33
C VAL A 82 -3.95 -12.71 -10.80
N SER A 83 -5.12 -12.61 -10.18
CA SER A 83 -5.25 -12.42 -8.73
C SER A 83 -6.35 -13.30 -8.14
N TRP A 84 -6.07 -13.86 -6.97
CA TRP A 84 -7.03 -14.59 -6.14
C TRP A 84 -7.23 -13.88 -4.80
N THR A 85 -8.45 -13.87 -4.31
CA THR A 85 -8.66 -13.51 -2.90
C THR A 85 -8.14 -14.64 -2.02
N VAL A 86 -7.38 -14.29 -0.99
CA VAL A 86 -6.92 -15.20 0.06
C VAL A 86 -7.23 -14.63 1.43
N ASP A 87 -7.53 -15.48 2.41
CA ASP A 87 -7.61 -15.10 3.82
C ASP A 87 -6.40 -15.68 4.56
N ILE A 88 -5.57 -14.80 5.10
CA ILE A 88 -4.36 -15.17 5.85
C ILE A 88 -4.44 -14.80 7.32
N SER A 89 -5.63 -14.45 7.84
CA SER A 89 -5.80 -14.01 9.23
C SER A 89 -5.34 -15.03 10.27
N ALA A 90 -5.38 -16.32 9.94
CA ALA A 90 -4.95 -17.42 10.81
C ALA A 90 -3.61 -18.05 10.38
N CYS A 91 -2.94 -17.46 9.38
CA CYS A 91 -1.66 -17.96 8.90
C CYS A 91 -0.52 -17.51 9.84
N PRO A 92 0.36 -18.41 10.29
CA PRO A 92 1.54 -18.00 11.05
C PRO A 92 2.48 -17.17 10.18
N ALA A 93 3.21 -16.25 10.81
CA ALA A 93 4.27 -15.54 10.14
C ALA A 93 5.30 -16.52 9.58
N GLY A 94 5.80 -16.26 8.38
CA GLY A 94 6.84 -17.07 7.77
C GLY A 94 6.93 -16.98 6.26
N VAL A 95 7.85 -17.76 5.72
CA VAL A 95 7.96 -18.04 4.29
C VAL A 95 6.96 -19.13 3.92
N HIS A 96 6.08 -18.83 2.98
CA HIS A 96 5.06 -19.75 2.48
C HIS A 96 5.21 -19.97 0.98
N LEU A 97 4.65 -21.08 0.48
CA LEU A 97 4.69 -21.45 -0.92
C LEU A 97 3.29 -21.48 -1.50
N VAL A 98 3.15 -21.02 -2.74
CA VAL A 98 1.95 -21.21 -3.56
C VAL A 98 2.28 -22.05 -4.78
N SER A 99 1.46 -23.05 -5.07
CA SER A 99 1.52 -23.87 -6.28
C SER A 99 0.45 -23.39 -7.27
N VAL A 100 0.89 -22.76 -8.34
CA VAL A 100 0.05 -22.30 -9.45
C VAL A 100 0.16 -23.30 -10.60
N ILE A 101 -0.98 -23.75 -11.12
CA ILE A 101 -1.05 -24.57 -12.32
C ILE A 101 -1.44 -23.70 -13.51
N VAL A 102 -0.67 -23.81 -14.58
CA VAL A 102 -1.05 -23.34 -15.92
C VAL A 102 -1.38 -24.58 -16.77
N ASP A 103 -2.65 -24.72 -17.14
CA ASP A 103 -3.17 -25.82 -17.96
C ASP A 103 -3.43 -25.33 -19.38
N GLU A 104 -2.51 -25.65 -20.29
CA GLU A 104 -2.60 -25.31 -21.72
C GLU A 104 -3.07 -26.53 -22.51
N GLY A 105 -4.37 -26.60 -22.80
CA GLY A 105 -4.95 -27.70 -23.59
C GLY A 105 -4.79 -29.09 -22.96
N GLY A 106 -4.77 -29.19 -21.63
CA GLY A 106 -4.56 -30.44 -20.88
C GLY A 106 -3.10 -30.66 -20.46
N VAL A 107 -2.16 -29.88 -20.99
CA VAL A 107 -0.75 -29.92 -20.57
C VAL A 107 -0.57 -29.00 -19.38
N LYS A 108 -0.39 -29.60 -18.20
CA LYS A 108 -0.26 -28.86 -16.93
C LYS A 108 1.20 -28.57 -16.62
N LYS A 109 1.52 -27.29 -16.42
CA LYS A 109 2.79 -26.85 -15.84
C LYS A 109 2.54 -26.34 -14.42
N ARG A 110 3.30 -26.86 -13.46
CA ARG A 110 3.29 -26.40 -12.07
C ARG A 110 4.38 -25.34 -11.88
N LEU A 111 4.01 -24.22 -11.29
CA LEU A 111 4.87 -23.11 -10.93
C LEU A 111 4.73 -22.91 -9.42
N ILE A 112 5.82 -23.10 -8.69
CA ILE A 112 5.85 -22.92 -7.23
C ILE A 112 6.61 -21.64 -6.94
N LYS A 113 6.06 -20.79 -6.09
CA LYS A 113 6.72 -19.54 -5.67
C LYS A 113 6.59 -19.30 -4.18
N LYS A 114 7.66 -18.75 -3.60
CA LYS A 114 7.68 -18.27 -2.21
C LYS A 114 6.98 -16.92 -2.10
N PHE A 115 6.32 -16.68 -0.98
CA PHE A 115 5.81 -15.38 -0.57
C PHE A 115 5.85 -15.27 0.96
N PHE A 116 5.74 -14.06 1.48
CA PHE A 116 5.95 -13.81 2.90
C PHE A 116 4.66 -13.39 3.60
N VAL A 117 4.47 -13.93 4.81
CA VAL A 117 3.40 -13.54 5.72
C VAL A 117 4.00 -12.89 6.94
N LEU A 118 3.63 -11.63 7.19
CA LEU A 118 3.99 -10.87 8.37
C LEU A 118 2.86 -10.97 9.41
N GLY A 119 3.19 -11.50 10.58
CA GLY A 119 2.25 -11.60 11.69
C GLY A 119 2.14 -10.26 12.40
N VAL A 120 1.14 -9.43 12.09
CA VAL A 120 1.00 -8.12 12.74
C VAL A 120 -0.15 -8.14 13.74
N THR A 121 0.11 -7.64 14.94
CA THR A 121 -0.91 -7.32 15.93
C THR A 121 -0.73 -5.89 16.42
N PHE A 122 -1.82 -5.28 16.89
CA PHE A 122 -1.79 -3.97 17.52
C PHE A 122 -2.19 -4.09 18.98
N ASN A 123 -1.35 -3.59 19.86
CA ASN A 123 -1.61 -3.50 21.29
C ASN A 123 -1.46 -2.03 21.73
N PRO A 124 -2.50 -1.38 22.28
CA PRO A 124 -2.43 0.02 22.71
C PRO A 124 -1.24 0.36 23.64
N SER A 125 -0.77 -0.58 24.46
CA SER A 125 0.36 -0.34 25.37
C SER A 125 1.73 -0.60 24.76
N GLN A 126 1.82 -1.42 23.72
CA GLN A 126 3.09 -1.82 23.10
C GLN A 126 3.28 -1.25 21.69
N GLY A 127 2.24 -0.67 21.09
CA GLY A 127 2.22 -0.28 19.69
C GLY A 127 1.94 -1.47 18.77
N PHE A 128 2.55 -1.46 17.60
CA PHE A 128 2.49 -2.57 16.66
C PHE A 128 3.52 -3.63 17.04
N VAL A 129 3.12 -4.89 16.93
CA VAL A 129 4.00 -6.02 17.13
C VAL A 129 3.96 -6.84 15.85
N ALA A 130 5.11 -6.98 15.20
CA ALA A 130 5.32 -7.82 14.04
C ALA A 130 6.11 -9.06 14.45
N GLU A 131 5.53 -10.24 14.23
CA GLU A 131 6.14 -11.55 14.44
C GLU A 131 6.71 -12.06 13.12
N MET A 132 7.91 -12.64 13.21
CA MET A 132 8.67 -13.24 12.11
C MET A 132 9.35 -14.52 12.63
N PRO A 133 9.77 -15.46 11.77
CA PRO A 133 10.50 -16.65 12.21
C PRO A 133 11.76 -16.33 13.00
N GLU A 134 12.44 -15.26 12.64
CA GLU A 134 13.73 -14.85 13.23
C GLU A 134 13.56 -14.14 14.57
N GLY A 135 12.33 -13.83 15.00
CA GLY A 135 12.05 -13.08 16.23
C GLY A 135 10.88 -12.11 16.14
N ARG A 136 10.90 -11.11 17.02
CA ARG A 136 9.78 -10.18 17.22
C ARG A 136 10.23 -8.73 17.11
N MET A 137 9.53 -7.98 16.28
CA MET A 137 9.71 -6.54 16.16
C MET A 137 8.55 -5.80 16.82
N THR A 138 8.87 -4.82 17.66
CA THR A 138 7.88 -3.92 18.26
C THR A 138 8.12 -2.51 17.77
N VAL A 139 7.05 -1.84 17.35
CA VAL A 139 7.09 -0.48 16.81
C VAL A 139 6.11 0.40 17.55
N LYS A 140 6.63 1.47 18.15
CA LYS A 140 5.83 2.51 18.78
C LYS A 140 5.96 3.78 17.96
N PHE A 141 4.86 4.21 17.36
CA PHE A 141 4.79 5.49 16.70
C PHE A 141 4.54 6.57 17.75
N GLY A 142 5.41 7.57 17.80
CA GLY A 142 5.26 8.73 18.66
C GLY A 142 4.39 9.77 17.98
N ASP A 143 5.04 10.82 17.47
CA ASP A 143 4.38 11.91 16.77
C ASP A 143 4.21 11.62 15.28
N LEU A 144 3.12 12.15 14.72
CA LEU A 144 2.87 12.21 13.29
C LEU A 144 2.90 13.66 12.83
N VAL A 145 3.32 13.90 11.59
CA VAL A 145 3.13 15.19 10.93
C VAL A 145 1.64 15.32 10.61
N LYS A 146 1.01 16.39 11.13
CA LYS A 146 -0.44 16.59 11.07
C LYS A 146 -0.83 17.67 10.07
N PRO A 147 -2.05 17.63 9.52
CA PRO A 147 -2.60 18.76 8.79
C PRO A 147 -2.67 20.02 9.69
N ARG A 148 -2.42 21.19 9.10
CA ARG A 148 -2.65 22.52 9.67
C ARG A 148 -4.14 22.77 9.87
N THR A 149 -4.95 22.38 8.90
CA THR A 149 -6.40 22.52 8.94
C THR A 149 -7.03 21.20 9.36
N LYS A 150 -7.85 21.20 10.42
CA LYS A 150 -8.58 19.98 10.81
C LYS A 150 -9.48 19.55 9.65
N CYS A 151 -9.12 18.42 9.02
CA CYS A 151 -9.81 17.87 7.84
C CYS A 151 -11.29 17.56 8.11
N CYS A 152 -11.63 17.31 9.36
CA CYS A 152 -12.99 17.22 9.85
C CYS A 152 -13.31 18.53 10.52
N GLY A 153 -13.89 19.46 9.75
CA GLY A 153 -14.63 20.56 10.35
C GLY A 153 -15.53 19.94 11.41
N SER A 154 -15.39 20.37 12.67
CA SER A 154 -16.53 20.30 13.57
C SER A 154 -17.67 20.82 12.72
N VAL A 155 -18.67 19.98 12.45
CA VAL A 155 -19.96 20.53 12.09
C VAL A 155 -20.24 21.41 13.28
N GLU A 156 -19.94 22.71 13.15
CA GLU A 156 -20.50 23.71 14.03
C GLU A 156 -21.97 23.36 13.92
N ARG A 157 -22.49 22.77 15.00
CA ARG A 157 -23.91 22.86 15.25
C ARG A 157 -24.12 24.36 15.19
N ARG A 158 -24.53 24.87 14.04
CA ARG A 158 -25.43 26.00 14.00
C ARG A 158 -26.54 25.54 14.92
N GLU A 159 -26.45 25.93 16.19
CA GLU A 159 -27.63 25.99 17.02
C GLU A 159 -28.66 26.65 16.11
N PRO A 160 -29.80 26.01 15.86
CA PRO A 160 -30.81 26.65 15.05
C PRO A 160 -31.04 28.01 15.69
N GLU A 161 -30.66 29.06 14.96
CA GLU A 161 -31.07 30.40 15.29
C GLU A 161 -32.57 30.27 15.51
N TYR A 162 -32.99 30.55 16.75
CA TYR A 162 -34.36 30.40 17.18
C TYR A 162 -35.20 31.38 16.34
N GLU A 163 -35.63 30.95 15.15
CA GLU A 163 -36.66 31.65 14.42
C GLU A 163 -37.96 31.43 15.19
N PRO A 164 -38.58 32.49 15.73
CA PRO A 164 -39.84 32.35 16.43
C PRO A 164 -40.89 31.82 15.45
N ALA A 165 -41.58 30.77 15.89
CA ALA A 165 -42.61 30.02 15.19
C ALA A 165 -43.46 30.89 14.25
N ARG A 166 -43.34 30.63 12.94
CA ARG A 166 -44.43 30.88 12.01
C ARG A 166 -45.19 29.59 11.81
N ASP A 167 -46.37 29.54 12.43
CA ASP A 167 -47.42 28.62 12.05
C ASP A 167 -47.78 28.90 10.59
N ASP A 168 -47.35 28.05 9.67
CA ASP A 168 -48.12 27.87 8.45
C ASP A 168 -48.05 26.44 7.92
N HIS A 169 -49.23 25.95 7.59
CA HIS A 169 -49.48 24.60 7.14
C HIS A 169 -48.97 24.39 5.71
N SER A 170 -48.81 23.10 5.33
CA SER A 170 -48.69 22.60 3.95
C SER A 170 -47.30 22.65 3.29
N ALA A 171 -46.57 21.52 3.37
CA ALA A 171 -46.20 20.73 2.18
C ALA A 171 -45.50 19.42 2.60
N LYS A 172 -46.08 18.28 2.20
CA LYS A 172 -45.41 16.98 2.13
C LYS A 172 -44.33 17.04 1.05
N GLY A 173 -43.08 16.68 1.35
CA GLY A 173 -42.07 16.47 0.30
C GLY A 173 -40.66 16.09 0.77
N CYS A 174 -40.31 14.82 0.60
CA CYS A 174 -39.00 14.33 0.12
C CYS A 174 -37.70 14.43 0.95
N CYS A 175 -37.74 14.33 2.29
CA CYS A 175 -36.52 13.95 3.06
C CYS A 175 -36.88 12.97 4.18
N GLY A 176 -37.15 11.73 3.80
CA GLY A 176 -37.31 10.62 4.73
C GLY A 176 -35.97 10.11 5.23
N THR A 177 -35.86 9.97 6.55
CA THR A 177 -34.94 9.10 7.29
C THR A 177 -33.43 9.40 7.16
N SER A 178 -32.96 10.47 7.81
CA SER A 178 -31.59 10.48 8.32
C SER A 178 -31.44 9.39 9.37
N MET A 179 -30.48 8.49 9.18
CA MET A 179 -30.09 7.52 10.19
C MET A 179 -29.67 8.27 11.47
N ARG A 180 -30.56 8.27 12.48
CA ARG A 180 -30.14 8.32 13.89
C ARG A 180 -29.44 7.01 14.17
N ALA A 181 -28.17 6.91 13.77
CA ALA A 181 -27.28 5.89 14.28
C ALA A 181 -27.20 6.09 15.80
N LYS A 182 -27.56 5.04 16.54
CA LYS A 182 -27.54 5.01 18.00
C LYS A 182 -26.11 5.28 18.49
N GLN A 183 -25.92 6.35 19.25
CA GLN A 183 -24.66 6.73 19.90
C GLN A 183 -24.26 5.80 21.08
N ASN A 184 -24.44 4.48 20.92
CA ASN A 184 -23.97 3.47 21.87
C ASN A 184 -22.97 2.54 21.17
N GLU A 185 -22.03 3.08 20.42
CA GLU A 185 -20.94 2.29 19.86
C GLU A 185 -19.75 2.38 20.83
N THR A 186 -19.42 1.23 21.41
CA THR A 186 -18.16 0.99 22.10
C THR A 186 -17.01 1.47 21.21
N PRO A 187 -16.01 2.19 21.74
CA PRO A 187 -14.83 2.54 20.97
C PRO A 187 -14.29 1.26 20.33
N MET A 188 -14.19 1.23 18.99
CA MET A 188 -13.66 0.08 18.27
C MET A 188 -12.29 -0.24 18.86
N SER A 189 -12.20 -1.38 19.52
CA SER A 189 -11.11 -1.69 20.44
C SER A 189 -9.86 -2.18 19.71
N SER A 190 -9.99 -2.49 18.41
CA SER A 190 -8.88 -2.96 17.59
C SER A 190 -8.95 -2.43 16.15
N LEU A 191 -7.78 -2.16 15.59
CA LEU A 191 -7.59 -1.81 14.18
C LEU A 191 -8.20 -2.87 13.23
N ALA A 192 -8.23 -4.14 13.64
CA ALA A 192 -8.86 -5.22 12.88
C ALA A 192 -10.40 -5.04 12.75
N GLU A 193 -11.08 -4.50 13.75
CA GLU A 193 -12.52 -4.19 13.68
C GLU A 193 -12.79 -3.01 12.73
N VAL A 194 -11.93 -1.99 12.80
CA VAL A 194 -11.96 -0.82 11.92
C VAL A 194 -11.82 -1.22 10.45
N LEU A 195 -10.83 -2.07 10.14
CA LEU A 195 -10.60 -2.60 8.79
C LEU A 195 -11.73 -3.52 8.31
N ARG A 196 -12.37 -4.29 9.20
CA ARG A 196 -13.51 -5.16 8.85
C ARG A 196 -14.77 -4.38 8.47
N SER A 197 -15.01 -3.23 9.11
CA SER A 197 -16.16 -2.34 8.81
C SER A 197 -16.12 -1.78 7.39
N PHE A 198 -14.97 -1.89 6.71
CA PHE A 198 -14.71 -1.32 5.40
C PHE A 198 -15.12 -2.18 4.20
N ARG A 199 -15.60 -3.41 4.42
CA ARG A 199 -15.89 -4.37 3.35
C ARG A 199 -16.96 -3.94 2.32
N ASN A 200 -17.66 -2.83 2.57
CA ASN A 200 -18.79 -2.38 1.75
C ASN A 200 -18.58 -1.02 1.07
N HIS A 201 -17.34 -0.51 0.98
CA HIS A 201 -16.94 0.73 0.28
C HIS A 201 -18.07 1.78 0.16
N SER A 202 -18.24 2.62 1.18
CA SER A 202 -19.21 3.71 1.17
C SER A 202 -18.80 4.82 0.21
N PRO A 203 -19.68 5.27 -0.72
CA PRO A 203 -19.41 6.41 -1.58
C PRO A 203 -19.33 7.74 -0.80
N THR A 204 -19.80 7.76 0.46
CA THR A 204 -19.76 8.95 1.33
C THR A 204 -18.60 8.91 2.33
N PHE A 205 -17.58 8.08 2.10
CA PHE A 205 -16.43 8.00 2.99
C PHE A 205 -15.76 9.36 3.14
N ARG A 206 -15.47 9.77 4.40
CA ARG A 206 -14.67 10.95 4.69
C ARG A 206 -13.26 10.57 5.14
N PHE A 207 -12.27 10.92 4.33
CA PHE A 207 -10.86 10.75 4.61
C PHE A 207 -10.40 11.92 5.46
N CYS A 208 -9.91 11.60 6.66
CA CYS A 208 -9.54 12.57 7.66
C CYS A 208 -8.47 11.91 8.53
N PRO A 209 -7.23 11.78 8.09
CA PRO A 209 -6.24 11.09 8.89
C PRO A 209 -5.75 12.02 10.03
N PRO A 210 -5.43 11.47 11.21
CA PRO A 210 -4.87 12.27 12.31
C PRO A 210 -3.43 12.73 12.06
N GLY A 211 -2.78 12.23 10.99
CA GLY A 211 -1.48 12.64 10.49
C GLY A 211 -1.19 11.98 9.14
N TYR A 212 -0.22 12.50 8.40
CA TYR A 212 0.11 12.02 7.05
C TYR A 212 1.46 11.32 6.95
N LEU A 213 2.40 11.65 7.84
CA LEU A 213 3.77 11.15 7.80
C LEU A 213 4.25 10.86 9.21
N LEU A 214 5.18 9.91 9.35
CA LEU A 214 5.80 9.62 10.63
C LEU A 214 6.74 10.76 11.02
N LYS A 215 6.70 11.24 12.27
CA LYS A 215 7.71 12.17 12.79
C LYS A 215 8.67 11.46 13.72
N THR A 216 8.14 10.71 14.70
CA THR A 216 8.98 9.94 15.61
C THR A 216 8.51 8.50 15.71
N ALA A 217 9.46 7.58 15.80
CA ALA A 217 9.16 6.17 16.02
C ALA A 217 10.28 5.50 16.81
N GLU A 218 9.89 4.56 17.67
CA GLU A 218 10.79 3.66 18.38
C GLU A 218 10.58 2.25 17.87
N TYR A 219 11.69 1.63 17.50
CA TYR A 219 11.75 0.29 16.97
C TYR A 219 12.58 -0.57 17.92
N ALA A 220 12.08 -1.78 18.19
CA ALA A 220 12.77 -2.76 19.00
C ALA A 220 12.71 -4.12 18.30
N TRP A 221 13.85 -4.77 18.18
CA TRP A 221 14.05 -6.07 17.57
C TRP A 221 14.57 -7.06 18.61
N GLU A 222 13.77 -8.10 18.87
CA GLU A 222 14.07 -9.20 19.79
C GLU A 222 14.34 -10.48 18.97
N PRO A 223 15.61 -10.79 18.65
CA PRO A 223 15.96 -11.98 17.87
C PRO A 223 15.64 -13.27 18.64
N THR A 224 15.21 -14.30 17.91
CA THR A 224 14.90 -15.63 18.45
C THR A 224 15.51 -16.73 17.57
N PRO A 225 16.59 -17.40 18.00
CA PRO A 225 17.30 -17.19 19.27
C PRO A 225 18.12 -15.89 19.26
N ALA A 226 18.54 -15.47 20.45
CA ALA A 226 19.61 -14.48 20.59
C ALA A 226 20.89 -14.97 19.87
N TYR A 227 21.68 -14.04 19.31
CA TYR A 227 22.79 -14.37 18.42
C TYR A 227 24.14 -13.86 18.94
N GLN A 228 25.22 -14.52 18.51
CA GLN A 228 26.59 -14.08 18.77
C GLN A 228 27.21 -13.51 17.50
N GLY A 229 28.14 -12.57 17.66
CA GLY A 229 28.77 -11.86 16.56
C GLY A 229 28.04 -10.57 16.21
N GLN A 230 28.43 -9.96 15.10
CA GLN A 230 28.04 -8.60 14.78
C GLN A 230 26.64 -8.49 14.17
N TYR A 231 26.17 -9.51 13.45
CA TYR A 231 25.00 -9.42 12.58
C TYR A 231 23.97 -10.49 12.93
N SER A 232 22.71 -10.09 13.02
CA SER A 232 21.55 -10.99 13.04
C SER A 232 21.21 -11.53 11.64
N ASP A 233 20.34 -12.54 11.58
CA ASP A 233 19.70 -12.93 10.32
C ASP A 233 18.71 -11.85 9.86
N LEU A 234 18.53 -11.72 8.55
CA LEU A 234 17.51 -10.84 7.98
C LEU A 234 16.10 -11.43 8.18
N PRO A 235 15.05 -10.59 8.22
CA PRO A 235 13.66 -11.04 8.18
C PRO A 235 13.43 -12.02 7.03
N PHE A 236 12.92 -13.20 7.31
CA PHE A 236 12.63 -14.23 6.31
C PHE A 236 13.83 -14.61 5.41
N GLU A 237 15.06 -14.28 5.83
CA GLU A 237 16.29 -14.32 5.04
C GLU A 237 16.21 -13.49 3.73
N ASP A 238 15.26 -12.56 3.61
CA ASP A 238 14.87 -11.74 2.43
C ASP A 238 13.49 -11.13 2.76
N PRO A 239 13.27 -9.83 3.05
CA PRO A 239 14.00 -8.58 2.71
C PRO A 239 14.54 -7.79 3.94
N TRP A 240 14.86 -6.50 3.80
CA TRP A 240 15.30 -5.62 4.89
C TRP A 240 14.20 -5.27 5.90
N TRP A 241 14.59 -5.00 7.15
CA TRP A 241 13.69 -4.62 8.25
C TRP A 241 12.83 -3.41 7.93
N LYS A 242 13.37 -2.43 7.19
CA LYS A 242 12.60 -1.25 6.77
C LYS A 242 11.32 -1.58 6.00
N VAL A 243 11.24 -2.72 5.30
CA VAL A 243 10.02 -3.12 4.57
C VAL A 243 8.90 -3.38 5.57
N ALA A 244 9.20 -4.09 6.65
CA ALA A 244 8.25 -4.28 7.75
C ALA A 244 7.85 -2.93 8.37
N LEU A 245 8.77 -1.98 8.48
CA LEU A 245 8.48 -0.63 8.99
C LEU A 245 7.57 0.17 8.05
N ALA A 246 7.82 0.12 6.74
CA ALA A 246 6.99 0.75 5.72
C ALA A 246 5.58 0.16 5.70
N ILE A 247 5.45 -1.17 5.87
CA ILE A 247 4.16 -1.85 6.02
C ILE A 247 3.42 -1.35 7.26
N LEU A 248 4.11 -1.26 8.41
CA LEU A 248 3.48 -0.78 9.65
C LEU A 248 3.06 0.70 9.55
N ALA A 249 3.86 1.54 8.90
CA ALA A 249 3.51 2.93 8.61
C ALA A 249 2.26 3.03 7.73
N PHE A 250 2.20 2.22 6.66
CA PHE A 250 1.04 2.12 5.78
C PHE A 250 -0.22 1.71 6.57
N LEU A 251 -0.12 0.65 7.38
CA LEU A 251 -1.24 0.13 8.18
C LEU A 251 -1.73 1.12 9.23
N LEU A 252 -0.81 1.83 9.89
CA LEU A 252 -1.16 2.88 10.83
C LEU A 252 -2.04 3.94 10.17
N LEU A 253 -1.63 4.46 9.01
CA LEU A 253 -2.35 5.56 8.36
C LEU A 253 -3.67 5.13 7.74
N VAL A 254 -3.72 3.96 7.10
CA VAL A 254 -5.00 3.38 6.65
C VAL A 254 -5.92 3.21 7.86
N GLY A 255 -5.44 2.61 8.94
CA GLY A 255 -6.21 2.40 10.15
C GLY A 255 -6.75 3.67 10.79
N ALA A 256 -5.87 4.66 10.95
CA ALA A 256 -6.18 5.92 11.61
C ALA A 256 -7.18 6.76 10.79
N ALA A 257 -7.02 6.80 9.47
CA ALA A 257 -7.96 7.45 8.58
C ALA A 257 -9.37 6.86 8.65
N ILE A 258 -9.46 5.54 8.78
CA ILE A 258 -10.76 4.84 8.87
C ILE A 258 -11.40 5.09 10.24
N ALA A 259 -10.62 5.02 11.33
CA ALA A 259 -11.13 5.26 12.67
C ALA A 259 -11.74 6.67 12.81
N GLU A 260 -11.07 7.68 12.24
CA GLU A 260 -11.60 9.05 12.21
C GLU A 260 -12.81 9.17 11.28
N GLY A 261 -12.76 8.60 10.07
CA GLY A 261 -13.87 8.67 9.12
C GLY A 261 -15.18 8.02 9.60
N LEU A 262 -15.10 7.01 10.47
CA LEU A 262 -16.28 6.33 11.03
C LEU A 262 -16.81 6.99 12.30
N ASN A 263 -15.92 7.36 13.24
CA ASN A 263 -16.32 7.74 14.60
C ASN A 263 -15.99 9.20 14.97
N GLY A 264 -15.17 9.91 14.18
CA GLY A 264 -14.69 11.26 14.51
C GLY A 264 -13.87 11.34 15.81
N THR A 265 -13.35 10.20 16.27
CA THR A 265 -12.59 10.04 17.52
C THR A 265 -11.14 9.64 17.29
N GLY A 266 -10.72 9.50 16.03
CA GLY A 266 -9.52 8.86 15.56
C GLY A 266 -8.23 9.60 15.90
N SER A 267 -7.87 9.67 17.18
CA SER A 267 -6.46 9.68 17.57
C SER A 267 -6.03 8.26 17.89
N VAL A 268 -5.30 7.61 16.99
CA VAL A 268 -4.49 6.44 17.36
C VAL A 268 -3.19 6.97 17.96
N THR A 269 -3.25 7.44 19.20
CA THR A 269 -2.03 7.80 19.95
C THR A 269 -1.58 6.57 20.72
N ALA A 270 -0.46 5.97 20.29
CA ALA A 270 0.27 5.05 21.15
C ALA A 270 0.90 5.89 22.27
N SER A 271 0.24 5.94 23.42
CA SER A 271 0.70 6.70 24.58
C SER A 271 2.06 6.18 25.04
N VAL A 272 3.06 7.05 25.07
CA VAL A 272 4.40 6.79 25.64
C VAL A 272 4.37 7.21 27.11
N GLU A 273 4.78 6.31 28.02
CA GLU A 273 5.33 6.73 29.31
C GLU A 273 6.78 7.18 29.02
N ASP A 274 7.01 8.49 29.11
CA ASP A 274 8.26 9.23 28.86
C ASP A 274 8.78 9.26 27.41
N PRO A 275 8.19 10.11 26.53
CA PRO A 275 8.83 10.43 25.25
C PRO A 275 10.16 11.18 25.47
N PRO A 276 11.16 11.02 24.60
CA PRO A 276 12.25 12.00 24.53
C PRO A 276 11.61 13.37 24.34
N THR A 277 12.08 14.38 25.07
CA THR A 277 11.57 15.76 25.07
C THR A 277 11.39 16.27 23.64
N SER A 278 10.20 16.08 23.05
CA SER A 278 9.87 16.57 21.74
C SER A 278 9.37 18.01 21.90
N SER A 279 9.92 18.91 21.08
CA SER A 279 9.25 20.17 20.78
C SER A 279 7.83 19.84 20.32
N GLY A 280 6.82 20.52 20.86
CA GLY A 280 5.39 20.18 20.75
C GLY A 280 4.83 19.89 19.35
N PRO A 281 3.52 19.58 19.22
CA PRO A 281 2.94 19.13 17.96
C PRO A 281 3.28 20.09 16.83
N VAL A 282 3.94 19.55 15.81
CA VAL A 282 4.36 20.32 14.64
C VAL A 282 3.19 20.31 13.66
N GLU A 283 2.44 21.40 13.65
CA GLU A 283 1.33 21.68 12.72
C GLU A 283 1.90 22.16 11.36
N ASP A 284 2.48 21.25 10.57
CA ASP A 284 3.20 21.66 9.36
C ASP A 284 2.66 21.12 8.03
N CYS A 285 1.67 20.22 7.98
CA CYS A 285 1.20 19.67 6.70
C CYS A 285 -0.08 20.35 6.16
N CYS A 286 -0.30 20.33 4.86
CA CYS A 286 -1.58 20.64 4.19
C CYS A 286 -2.73 19.66 4.55
N GLY A 287 -3.99 20.06 4.36
CA GLY A 287 -5.15 19.16 4.36
C GLY A 287 -5.28 18.43 3.01
N VAL A 288 -5.24 17.10 3.00
CA VAL A 288 -5.43 16.31 1.76
C VAL A 288 -6.92 16.23 1.41
N GLU A 289 -7.30 16.83 0.29
CA GLU A 289 -8.65 16.74 -0.30
C GLU A 289 -8.56 16.29 -1.75
N ALA A 290 -9.47 15.44 -2.22
CA ALA A 290 -9.55 15.15 -3.66
C ALA A 290 -10.42 16.22 -4.33
N SER A 291 -9.92 16.87 -5.39
CA SER A 291 -10.76 17.75 -6.21
C SER A 291 -11.91 16.95 -6.82
N GLY A 292 -13.15 17.43 -6.67
CA GLY A 292 -14.34 16.76 -7.23
C GLY A 292 -15.31 16.14 -6.22
N GLY A 293 -15.18 16.45 -4.93
CA GLY A 293 -16.27 16.23 -3.95
C GLY A 293 -16.26 14.89 -3.20
N GLY A 294 -15.12 14.21 -3.10
CA GLY A 294 -15.02 12.99 -2.30
C GLY A 294 -13.60 12.68 -1.87
N THR A 295 -13.35 12.76 -0.58
CA THR A 295 -12.30 12.01 0.10
C THR A 295 -12.45 10.51 -0.17
N SER A 296 -11.68 9.96 -1.10
CA SER A 296 -11.88 8.60 -1.59
C SER A 296 -11.01 7.58 -0.87
N TYR A 297 -11.29 6.30 -1.10
CA TYR A 297 -10.41 5.20 -0.66
C TYR A 297 -9.04 5.22 -1.33
N LEU A 298 -8.99 5.76 -2.56
CA LEU A 298 -7.74 6.05 -3.23
C LEU A 298 -6.94 7.11 -2.46
N ALA A 299 -7.58 8.16 -1.93
CA ALA A 299 -6.90 9.17 -1.10
C ALA A 299 -6.22 8.54 0.12
N ALA A 300 -6.93 7.65 0.81
CA ALA A 300 -6.37 6.92 1.94
C ALA A 300 -5.18 6.04 1.52
N GLY A 301 -5.30 5.35 0.39
CA GLY A 301 -4.23 4.54 -0.17
C GLY A 301 -3.00 5.37 -0.56
N LEU A 302 -3.19 6.50 -1.25
CA LEU A 302 -2.09 7.36 -1.69
C LEU A 302 -1.37 8.03 -0.52
N VAL A 303 -2.09 8.48 0.51
CA VAL A 303 -1.43 8.99 1.73
C VAL A 303 -0.64 7.90 2.44
N ALA A 304 -1.22 6.71 2.58
CA ALA A 304 -0.52 5.59 3.19
C ALA A 304 0.71 5.16 2.37
N ALA A 305 0.61 5.21 1.03
CA ALA A 305 1.74 4.97 0.13
C ALA A 305 2.81 6.06 0.25
N ALA A 306 2.44 7.34 0.40
CA ALA A 306 3.37 8.44 0.63
C ALA A 306 4.14 8.26 1.94
N ALA A 307 3.47 7.83 3.01
CA ALA A 307 4.13 7.52 4.27
C ALA A 307 5.03 6.29 4.18
N ALA A 308 4.63 5.25 3.43
CA ALA A 308 5.47 4.08 3.19
C ALA A 308 6.73 4.46 2.42
N ALA A 309 6.60 5.23 1.34
CA ALA A 309 7.72 5.72 0.54
C ALA A 309 8.65 6.63 1.34
N ALA A 310 8.09 7.55 2.13
CA ALA A 310 8.86 8.44 3.00
C ALA A 310 9.60 7.69 4.11
N THR A 311 8.97 6.67 4.68
CA THR A 311 9.59 5.78 5.68
C THR A 311 10.72 4.97 5.05
N ALA A 312 10.49 4.38 3.87
CA ALA A 312 11.52 3.63 3.14
C ALA A 312 12.72 4.52 2.77
N ALA A 313 12.46 5.71 2.22
CA ALA A 313 13.49 6.69 1.90
C ALA A 313 14.29 7.06 3.17
N GLY A 314 13.60 7.46 4.24
CA GLY A 314 14.24 7.83 5.50
C GLY A 314 15.08 6.72 6.13
N LEU A 315 14.68 5.45 5.97
CA LEU A 315 15.41 4.26 6.47
C LEU A 315 16.49 3.74 5.51
N SER A 316 16.74 4.43 4.39
CA SER A 316 17.73 4.13 3.36
C SER A 316 17.49 2.87 2.51
N ASP A 317 17.74 3.01 1.21
CA ASP A 317 17.82 1.91 0.24
C ASP A 317 19.21 1.32 0.05
N ALA A 318 20.23 1.92 0.64
CA ALA A 318 21.61 1.47 0.52
C ALA A 318 22.06 0.56 1.68
N ARG A 319 21.54 0.76 2.89
CA ARG A 319 21.83 -0.12 4.03
C ARG A 319 20.71 -0.01 5.07
N ASP A 320 20.18 -1.15 5.51
CA ASP A 320 19.09 -1.21 6.49
C ASP A 320 19.44 -0.50 7.81
N ALA A 321 18.44 0.14 8.42
CA ALA A 321 18.61 0.90 9.65
C ALA A 321 19.16 0.06 10.80
N PHE A 322 18.72 -1.20 10.98
CA PHE A 322 19.34 -2.06 11.98
C PHE A 322 20.79 -2.34 11.63
N ARG A 323 21.11 -2.75 10.38
CA ARG A 323 22.50 -3.02 9.94
C ARG A 323 23.43 -1.84 10.23
N VAL A 324 22.97 -0.62 10.03
CA VAL A 324 23.73 0.59 10.38
C VAL A 324 24.00 0.67 11.89
N GLY A 325 23.00 0.40 12.73
CA GLY A 325 23.19 0.25 14.17
C GLY A 325 24.18 -0.86 14.52
N GLU A 326 24.06 -2.02 13.88
CA GLU A 326 24.93 -3.19 14.09
C GLU A 326 26.40 -2.90 13.77
N ASP A 327 26.66 -2.12 12.72
CA ASP A 327 28.01 -1.65 12.33
C ASP A 327 28.66 -0.74 13.35
N LYS A 328 27.84 0.11 14.00
CA LYS A 328 28.31 1.15 14.93
C LYS A 328 28.35 0.68 16.38
N THR A 329 27.78 -0.49 16.66
CA THR A 329 27.71 -1.08 18.00
C THR A 329 28.22 -2.53 18.03
N PRO A 330 29.42 -2.84 17.50
CA PRO A 330 29.90 -4.22 17.46
C PRO A 330 30.07 -4.78 18.88
N PRO A 331 29.54 -5.98 19.19
CA PRO A 331 29.69 -6.58 20.50
C PRO A 331 31.10 -7.14 20.69
N ASP A 332 31.56 -7.18 21.95
CA ASP A 332 32.81 -7.83 22.31
C ASP A 332 32.76 -9.36 22.10
N GLN A 333 33.92 -9.98 21.98
CA GLN A 333 34.02 -11.42 21.71
C GLN A 333 33.37 -12.25 22.82
N GLY A 334 32.37 -13.06 22.44
CA GLY A 334 31.67 -13.97 23.34
C GLY A 334 30.39 -13.39 23.95
N GLU A 335 30.09 -12.12 23.71
CA GLU A 335 28.79 -11.54 24.06
C GLU A 335 27.68 -12.04 23.13
N THR A 336 26.47 -12.13 23.68
CA THR A 336 25.26 -12.55 22.96
C THR A 336 24.28 -11.38 22.90
N THR A 337 23.90 -10.95 21.70
CA THR A 337 22.92 -9.88 21.48
C THR A 337 21.51 -10.37 21.79
N LEU A 338 20.84 -9.69 22.73
CA LEU A 338 19.50 -10.04 23.21
C LEU A 338 18.41 -9.14 22.62
N LEU A 339 18.74 -7.88 22.34
CA LEU A 339 17.79 -6.86 21.92
C LEU A 339 18.53 -5.76 21.15
N GLU A 340 17.91 -5.29 20.08
CA GLU A 340 18.38 -4.14 19.31
C GLU A 340 17.26 -3.13 19.20
N GLN A 341 17.58 -1.85 19.35
CA GLN A 341 16.58 -0.79 19.34
C GLN A 341 17.12 0.39 18.56
N PHE A 342 16.21 1.10 17.90
CA PHE A 342 16.50 2.46 17.51
C PHE A 342 15.29 3.36 17.62
N GLY A 343 15.55 4.58 18.10
CA GLY A 343 14.64 5.70 17.94
C GLY A 343 15.01 6.48 16.69
N VAL A 344 14.02 6.96 15.96
CA VAL A 344 14.23 7.87 14.83
C VAL A 344 13.31 9.09 14.94
N GLU A 345 13.86 10.25 14.60
CA GLU A 345 13.09 11.47 14.31
C GLU A 345 13.28 11.85 12.84
N PHE A 346 12.20 11.79 12.07
CA PHE A 346 12.17 12.19 10.67
C PHE A 346 11.92 13.69 10.54
N SER A 347 12.66 14.31 9.63
CA SER A 347 12.44 15.68 9.17
C SER A 347 12.24 15.68 7.65
N TYR A 348 11.28 16.48 7.19
CA TYR A 348 10.91 16.57 5.79
C TYR A 348 11.25 17.97 5.27
N PRO A 349 12.49 18.22 4.81
CA PRO A 349 12.93 19.55 4.39
C PRO A 349 12.21 20.06 3.13
N GLU A 350 11.58 19.17 2.37
CA GLU A 350 10.83 19.48 1.15
C GLU A 350 9.58 18.60 1.03
N SER A 351 8.67 18.95 0.12
CA SER A 351 7.41 18.24 -0.08
C SER A 351 7.61 16.76 -0.43
N VAL A 352 6.77 15.90 0.15
CA VAL A 352 6.77 14.46 -0.17
C VAL A 352 5.88 14.24 -1.39
N ALA A 353 6.51 14.17 -2.56
CA ALA A 353 5.82 13.93 -3.84
C ALA A 353 5.98 12.47 -4.28
N LEU A 354 4.86 11.73 -4.35
CA LEU A 354 4.90 10.36 -4.86
C LEU A 354 5.44 10.31 -6.29
N GLY A 355 6.18 9.26 -6.61
CA GLY A 355 6.79 9.07 -7.92
C GLY A 355 7.87 10.08 -8.30
N ARG A 356 8.24 11.00 -7.40
CA ARG A 356 9.30 11.99 -7.61
C ARG A 356 10.39 11.87 -6.54
N PRO A 357 11.62 12.31 -6.84
CA PRO A 357 12.65 12.42 -5.83
C PRO A 357 12.22 13.43 -4.76
N PHE A 358 12.40 13.05 -3.50
CA PHE A 358 12.32 13.95 -2.34
C PHE A 358 13.31 13.45 -1.28
N VAL A 359 13.74 14.33 -0.38
CA VAL A 359 14.69 14.04 0.70
C VAL A 359 13.97 13.87 2.03
N VAL A 360 14.38 12.85 2.78
CA VAL A 360 14.00 12.64 4.18
C VAL A 360 15.26 12.65 5.01
N GLU A 361 15.29 13.51 6.03
CA GLU A 361 16.34 13.52 7.04
C GLU A 361 15.91 12.65 8.21
N ALA A 362 16.83 11.89 8.78
CA ALA A 362 16.59 11.01 9.91
C ALA A 362 17.66 11.20 10.99
N ASP A 363 17.23 11.50 12.21
CA ASP A 363 18.07 11.55 13.42
C ASP A 363 17.89 10.26 14.22
N TRP A 364 18.93 9.44 14.27
CA TRP A 364 18.90 8.09 14.83
C TRP A 364 19.51 8.01 16.20
N ARG A 365 18.93 7.15 17.04
CA ARG A 365 19.52 6.72 18.32
C ARG A 365 19.45 5.22 18.42
N TYR A 366 20.56 4.55 18.14
CA TYR A 366 20.71 3.11 18.21
C TYR A 366 21.10 2.67 19.61
N LYS A 367 20.58 1.53 20.02
CA LYS A 367 20.97 0.82 21.22
C LYS A 367 21.00 -0.68 20.96
N ARG A 368 22.12 -1.32 21.25
CA ARG A 368 22.26 -2.77 21.25
C ARG A 368 22.48 -3.25 22.67
N GLN A 369 21.69 -4.22 23.11
CA GLN A 369 21.80 -4.83 24.43
C GLN A 369 22.29 -6.27 24.30
N THR A 370 23.39 -6.58 24.98
CA THR A 370 23.93 -7.94 25.11
C THR A 370 23.63 -8.49 26.49
N ASP A 371 24.04 -9.74 26.74
CA ASP A 371 24.01 -10.38 28.05
C ASP A 371 25.00 -9.77 29.06
N VAL A 372 25.97 -8.98 28.59
CA VAL A 372 27.00 -8.35 29.42
C VAL A 372 26.79 -6.84 29.58
N GLN A 373 26.55 -6.12 28.47
CA GLN A 373 26.47 -4.65 28.49
C GLN A 373 25.52 -4.08 27.43
N SER A 374 25.51 -2.75 27.30
CA SER A 374 24.73 -2.04 26.28
C SER A 374 25.61 -1.06 25.53
N TYR A 375 25.42 -1.00 24.23
CA TYR A 375 26.14 -0.12 23.31
C TYR A 375 25.14 0.87 22.72
N GLU A 376 25.55 2.12 22.52
CA GLU A 376 24.70 3.17 21.99
C GLU A 376 25.43 3.96 20.90
N HIS A 377 24.68 4.40 19.90
CA HIS A 377 25.18 5.26 18.83
C HIS A 377 24.10 6.25 18.40
N SER A 378 24.51 7.42 17.91
CA SER A 378 23.58 8.37 17.30
C SER A 378 24.21 8.99 16.08
N GLN A 379 23.39 9.20 15.05
CA GLN A 379 23.82 9.81 13.80
C GLN A 379 22.67 10.52 13.11
N LYS A 380 22.99 11.39 12.16
CA LYS A 380 22.01 12.08 11.31
C LYS A 380 22.34 11.80 9.87
N ASP A 381 21.34 11.38 9.12
CA ASP A 381 21.48 11.11 7.69
C ASP A 381 20.38 11.81 6.90
N ALA A 382 20.62 11.94 5.61
CA ALA A 382 19.65 12.41 4.64
C ALA A 382 19.65 11.45 3.45
N TYR A 383 18.49 10.94 3.09
CA TYR A 383 18.31 10.00 2.00
C TYR A 383 17.22 10.50 1.06
N SER A 384 17.33 10.14 -0.22
CA SER A 384 16.35 10.51 -1.23
C SER A 384 15.49 9.32 -1.60
N ASN A 385 14.21 9.54 -1.86
CA ASN A 385 13.34 8.56 -2.48
C ASN A 385 13.85 8.21 -3.88
N VAL A 386 14.17 6.93 -4.09
CA VAL A 386 14.62 6.40 -5.39
C VAL A 386 13.49 5.71 -6.16
N HIS A 387 12.33 5.51 -5.54
CA HIS A 387 11.15 4.92 -6.19
C HIS A 387 10.43 5.97 -7.04
N VAL A 388 10.96 6.20 -8.24
CA VAL A 388 10.54 7.29 -9.12
C VAL A 388 10.39 6.82 -10.56
N ALA A 389 9.41 7.38 -11.27
CA ALA A 389 9.38 7.36 -12.73
C ALA A 389 9.83 8.73 -13.26
N SER A 390 10.68 8.76 -14.28
CA SER A 390 11.12 10.03 -14.89
C SER A 390 9.96 10.75 -15.56
N SER A 391 9.05 9.97 -16.15
CA SER A 391 7.90 10.44 -16.90
C SER A 391 6.89 9.31 -17.07
N TYR A 392 5.63 9.69 -17.22
CA TYR A 392 4.61 8.79 -17.73
C TYR A 392 3.61 9.56 -18.58
N GLU A 393 2.98 8.85 -19.51
CA GLU A 393 1.95 9.37 -20.40
C GLU A 393 0.70 8.52 -20.25
N VAL A 394 -0.47 9.17 -20.11
CA VAL A 394 -1.77 8.51 -20.06
C VAL A 394 -2.63 9.02 -21.22
N THR A 395 -3.18 8.09 -21.99
CA THR A 395 -4.09 8.41 -23.10
C THR A 395 -5.42 7.69 -22.92
N ALA A 396 -6.51 8.44 -22.93
CA ALA A 396 -7.87 7.91 -22.90
C ALA A 396 -8.85 8.82 -23.67
N PRO A 397 -9.95 8.27 -24.23
CA PRO A 397 -11.00 9.09 -24.83
C PRO A 397 -11.69 9.99 -23.79
N GLU A 398 -12.04 11.22 -24.17
CA GLU A 398 -12.75 12.16 -23.28
C GLU A 398 -14.23 11.81 -23.06
N VAL A 399 -14.81 10.98 -23.93
CA VAL A 399 -16.23 10.59 -23.88
C VAL A 399 -16.36 9.08 -23.94
N ALA A 400 -17.21 8.53 -23.07
CA ALA A 400 -17.60 7.13 -23.08
C ALA A 400 -19.11 7.01 -23.34
N GLU A 401 -19.46 6.35 -24.44
CA GLU A 401 -20.86 6.07 -24.78
C GLU A 401 -21.32 4.81 -24.03
N ARG A 402 -22.01 4.99 -22.89
CA ARG A 402 -22.32 3.89 -21.96
C ARG A 402 -23.02 2.70 -22.61
N TYR A 403 -23.90 2.97 -23.57
CA TYR A 403 -24.74 1.95 -24.20
C TYR A 403 -24.27 1.52 -25.59
N ASN A 404 -23.10 1.99 -26.05
CA ASN A 404 -22.55 1.62 -27.34
C ASN A 404 -21.46 0.55 -27.20
N PRO A 405 -21.77 -0.74 -27.43
CA PRO A 405 -20.78 -1.81 -27.30
C PRO A 405 -19.66 -1.73 -28.34
N ASP A 406 -19.88 -1.03 -29.46
CA ASP A 406 -18.91 -0.90 -30.54
C ASP A 406 -17.85 0.19 -30.25
N LYS A 407 -18.01 0.94 -29.16
CA LYS A 407 -17.08 1.99 -28.72
C LYS A 407 -16.67 1.78 -27.25
N PRO A 408 -15.90 0.72 -26.96
CA PRO A 408 -15.36 0.52 -25.63
C PRO A 408 -14.42 1.67 -25.27
N TRP A 409 -14.48 2.11 -24.02
CA TRP A 409 -13.52 3.08 -23.50
C TRP A 409 -12.23 2.36 -23.11
N ILE A 410 -11.14 2.73 -23.76
CA ILE A 410 -9.82 2.13 -23.58
C ILE A 410 -8.89 3.20 -23.02
N ILE A 411 -8.18 2.87 -21.96
CA ILE A 411 -7.13 3.70 -21.38
C ILE A 411 -5.78 3.02 -21.56
N ARG A 412 -4.77 3.80 -21.92
CA ARG A 412 -3.39 3.36 -22.11
C ARG A 412 -2.45 4.21 -21.28
N ALA A 413 -1.36 3.60 -20.79
CA ALA A 413 -0.31 4.31 -20.10
C ALA A 413 1.08 3.73 -20.40
N LYS A 414 2.07 4.63 -20.52
CA LYS A 414 3.50 4.27 -20.63
C LYS A 414 4.28 4.94 -19.52
N PHE A 415 5.30 4.27 -19.00
CA PHE A 415 6.14 4.74 -17.91
C PHE A 415 7.62 4.61 -18.29
N SER A 416 8.46 5.53 -17.82
CA SER A 416 9.90 5.48 -18.04
C SER A 416 10.69 5.65 -16.74
N ASP A 417 11.82 4.93 -16.65
CA ASP A 417 12.78 5.05 -15.56
C ASP A 417 13.66 6.30 -15.70
N ALA A 418 14.54 6.55 -14.72
CA ALA A 418 15.45 7.71 -14.73
C ALA A 418 16.37 7.78 -15.96
N ASP A 419 16.67 6.64 -16.60
CA ASP A 419 17.52 6.54 -17.79
C ASP A 419 16.71 6.67 -19.09
N GLY A 420 15.39 6.82 -19.00
CA GLY A 420 14.48 6.91 -20.13
C GLY A 420 14.12 5.55 -20.74
N ASN A 421 14.46 4.43 -20.08
CA ASN A 421 13.99 3.12 -20.50
C ASN A 421 12.52 2.97 -20.14
N VAL A 422 11.77 2.37 -21.05
CA VAL A 422 10.34 2.10 -20.83
C VAL A 422 10.19 0.85 -19.96
N PHE A 423 9.41 0.95 -18.89
CA PHE A 423 8.98 -0.21 -18.11
C PHE A 423 8.02 -1.08 -18.91
N ARG A 424 8.18 -2.41 -18.84
CA ARG A 424 7.44 -3.37 -19.68
C ARG A 424 6.93 -4.55 -18.89
N GLY A 425 5.78 -5.07 -19.30
CA GLY A 425 5.24 -6.34 -18.84
C GLY A 425 5.27 -6.46 -17.31
N ALA A 426 6.17 -7.31 -16.82
CA ALA A 426 6.30 -7.66 -15.42
C ALA A 426 6.92 -6.57 -14.52
N ASP A 427 7.52 -5.52 -15.09
CA ASP A 427 8.27 -4.52 -14.33
C ASP A 427 7.36 -3.74 -13.35
N LEU A 428 6.10 -3.56 -13.70
CA LEU A 428 5.13 -2.76 -12.95
C LEU A 428 3.84 -3.53 -12.66
N PHE A 429 3.20 -3.12 -11.57
CA PHE A 429 1.79 -3.37 -11.32
C PHE A 429 1.01 -2.08 -11.54
N VAL A 430 0.24 -2.02 -12.64
CA VAL A 430 -0.46 -0.81 -13.07
C VAL A 430 -1.96 -0.96 -12.89
N GLN A 431 -2.59 0.05 -12.30
CA GLN A 431 -4.03 0.09 -12.04
C GLN A 431 -4.64 1.42 -12.48
N CYS A 432 -5.79 1.34 -13.15
CA CYS A 432 -6.65 2.48 -13.39
C CYS A 432 -7.76 2.50 -12.34
N PHE A 433 -7.83 3.57 -11.56
CA PHE A 433 -8.90 3.89 -10.65
C PHE A 433 -9.85 4.88 -11.30
N MET A 434 -11.14 4.65 -11.18
CA MET A 434 -12.20 5.51 -11.69
C MET A 434 -13.06 5.97 -10.54
N ILE A 435 -13.33 7.27 -10.44
CA ILE A 435 -14.20 7.87 -9.41
C ILE A 435 -15.33 8.62 -10.08
N SER A 436 -16.57 8.26 -9.73
CA SER A 436 -17.80 8.84 -10.27
C SER A 436 -18.15 10.18 -9.61
N PRO A 437 -19.04 10.98 -10.22
CA PRO A 437 -19.59 12.19 -9.59
C PRO A 437 -20.19 11.97 -8.19
N SER A 438 -20.78 10.81 -7.94
CA SER A 438 -21.37 10.43 -6.64
C SER A 438 -20.39 9.71 -5.70
N GLY A 439 -19.10 9.62 -6.06
CA GLY A 439 -18.07 8.98 -5.23
C GLY A 439 -18.01 7.45 -5.35
N GLN A 440 -18.74 6.84 -6.29
CA GLN A 440 -18.53 5.43 -6.61
C GLN A 440 -17.14 5.26 -7.21
N TRP A 441 -16.50 4.14 -6.90
CA TRP A 441 -15.15 3.89 -7.41
C TRP A 441 -15.01 2.49 -7.99
N TYR A 442 -14.20 2.38 -9.03
CA TYR A 442 -13.87 1.12 -9.69
C TYR A 442 -12.37 1.06 -9.98
N ARG A 443 -11.83 -0.15 -10.04
CA ARG A 443 -10.41 -0.40 -10.26
C ARG A 443 -10.23 -1.47 -11.33
N TYR A 444 -9.32 -1.20 -12.26
CA TYR A 444 -8.98 -2.09 -13.36
C TYR A 444 -7.47 -2.28 -13.40
N VAL A 445 -7.00 -3.53 -13.42
CA VAL A 445 -5.59 -3.84 -13.67
C VAL A 445 -5.32 -3.58 -15.15
N MET A 446 -4.28 -2.81 -15.45
CA MET A 446 -3.80 -2.55 -16.79
C MET A 446 -2.71 -3.57 -17.14
N GLN A 447 -2.74 -4.10 -18.37
CA GLN A 447 -1.87 -5.21 -18.81
C GLN A 447 -1.02 -4.78 -20.01
N ASP A 448 0.16 -5.37 -20.15
CA ASP A 448 1.08 -5.27 -21.31
C ASP A 448 1.34 -6.70 -21.85
N ASP A 449 0.26 -7.38 -22.23
CA ASP A 449 0.22 -8.80 -22.58
C ASP A 449 -0.08 -9.08 -24.06
N GLY A 450 -0.29 -8.04 -24.86
CA GLY A 450 -0.70 -8.08 -26.26
C GLY A 450 -2.11 -8.64 -26.48
N ILE A 451 -2.92 -8.75 -25.42
CA ILE A 451 -4.33 -9.15 -25.50
C ILE A 451 -5.17 -7.88 -25.48
N TRP A 452 -6.18 -7.83 -26.37
CA TRP A 452 -7.12 -6.71 -26.42
C TRP A 452 -7.59 -6.29 -25.01
N PRO A 453 -7.47 -5.01 -24.63
CA PRO A 453 -7.21 -3.86 -25.50
C PRO A 453 -5.74 -3.52 -25.75
N ASP A 454 -4.79 -4.25 -25.17
CA ASP A 454 -3.37 -4.07 -25.50
C ASP A 454 -3.10 -4.53 -26.94
N GLU A 455 -2.31 -3.72 -27.66
CA GLU A 455 -1.98 -3.91 -29.08
C GLU A 455 -0.62 -4.59 -29.28
N GLY A 456 0.24 -4.63 -28.25
CA GLY A 456 1.57 -5.22 -28.36
C GLY A 456 2.09 -5.72 -27.02
N ALA A 457 2.41 -7.01 -26.95
CA ALA A 457 2.99 -7.61 -25.75
C ALA A 457 4.40 -7.09 -25.44
N ASP A 458 4.68 -6.87 -24.15
CA ASP A 458 6.00 -6.44 -23.66
C ASP A 458 6.48 -5.16 -24.37
N SER A 459 5.53 -4.30 -24.74
CA SER A 459 5.75 -3.07 -25.49
C SER A 459 5.93 -1.86 -24.55
N GLY A 460 5.51 -1.99 -23.30
CA GLY A 460 5.42 -0.92 -22.31
C GLY A 460 4.12 -0.11 -22.40
N ASP A 461 3.19 -0.49 -23.30
CA ASP A 461 1.84 0.08 -23.38
C ASP A 461 0.87 -0.67 -22.48
N TYR A 462 0.82 -0.30 -21.21
CA TYR A 462 -0.18 -0.86 -20.30
C TYR A 462 -1.58 -0.39 -20.70
N ALA A 463 -2.50 -1.33 -20.92
CA ALA A 463 -3.85 -1.02 -21.37
C ALA A 463 -4.93 -1.67 -20.50
N ALA A 464 -6.06 -0.97 -20.34
CA ALA A 464 -7.29 -1.53 -19.80
C ALA A 464 -8.51 -1.03 -20.57
N HIS A 465 -9.59 -1.81 -20.53
CA HIS A 465 -10.88 -1.40 -21.07
C HIS A 465 -11.88 -1.30 -19.93
N VAL A 466 -12.79 -0.33 -20.03
CA VAL A 466 -13.86 -0.13 -19.07
C VAL A 466 -15.20 -0.28 -19.78
N ASP A 467 -16.01 -1.22 -19.29
CA ASP A 467 -17.39 -1.39 -19.71
C ASP A 467 -18.33 -0.64 -18.73
N PHE A 468 -18.62 0.62 -19.07
CA PHE A 468 -19.53 1.49 -18.31
C PHE A 468 -20.96 0.95 -18.22
N ARG A 469 -21.39 0.10 -19.16
CA ARG A 469 -22.69 -0.59 -19.09
C ARG A 469 -22.68 -1.62 -17.98
N ARG A 470 -21.65 -2.46 -17.93
CA ARG A 470 -21.52 -3.57 -16.98
C ARG A 470 -21.46 -3.07 -15.55
N ILE A 471 -20.72 -1.99 -15.30
CA ILE A 471 -20.66 -1.37 -13.96
C ILE A 471 -21.87 -0.50 -13.63
N LYS A 472 -22.82 -0.35 -14.56
CA LYS A 472 -24.00 0.50 -14.43
C LYS A 472 -23.66 1.96 -14.08
N ALA A 473 -22.59 2.47 -14.68
CA ALA A 473 -22.05 3.80 -14.41
C ALA A 473 -23.11 4.89 -14.56
N GLU A 474 -23.18 5.81 -13.60
CA GLU A 474 -23.96 7.04 -13.75
C GLU A 474 -23.40 7.94 -14.86
N THR A 475 -24.28 8.72 -15.47
CA THR A 475 -23.90 9.74 -16.45
C THR A 475 -23.22 10.90 -15.75
N GLY A 476 -22.19 11.47 -16.35
CA GLY A 476 -21.47 12.62 -15.80
C GLY A 476 -19.97 12.51 -15.99
N SER A 477 -19.23 13.43 -15.37
CA SER A 477 -17.77 13.48 -15.45
C SER A 477 -17.14 12.56 -14.40
N TRP A 478 -16.46 11.53 -14.86
CA TRP A 478 -15.69 10.63 -14.01
C TRP A 478 -14.22 11.03 -14.04
N HIS A 479 -13.56 11.00 -12.89
CA HIS A 479 -12.12 11.18 -12.79
C HIS A 479 -11.44 9.83 -12.89
N TYR A 480 -10.30 9.76 -13.59
CA TYR A 480 -9.46 8.56 -13.58
C TYR A 480 -8.04 8.86 -13.09
N PHE A 481 -7.46 7.86 -12.44
CA PHE A 481 -6.11 7.90 -11.87
C PHE A 481 -5.41 6.61 -12.28
N VAL A 482 -4.26 6.72 -12.94
CA VAL A 482 -3.42 5.60 -13.32
C VAL A 482 -2.25 5.54 -12.35
N ILE A 483 -2.29 4.54 -11.46
CA ILE A 483 -1.24 4.33 -10.47
C ILE A 483 -0.37 3.17 -10.92
N ALA A 484 0.93 3.40 -11.01
CA ALA A 484 1.93 2.36 -11.22
C ALA A 484 2.70 2.13 -9.91
N GLN A 485 2.85 0.87 -9.53
CA GLN A 485 3.75 0.46 -8.46
C GLN A 485 4.86 -0.41 -9.03
N ASP A 486 6.09 -0.22 -8.55
CA ASP A 486 7.17 -1.16 -8.85
C ASP A 486 6.89 -2.53 -8.23
N VAL A 487 7.54 -3.57 -8.76
CA VAL A 487 7.42 -4.94 -8.28
C VAL A 487 8.78 -5.41 -7.78
N ASN A 488 8.80 -6.23 -6.72
CA ASN A 488 10.05 -6.83 -6.27
C ASN A 488 10.54 -7.81 -7.34
N THR A 489 11.65 -7.45 -7.98
CA THR A 489 12.32 -8.22 -9.06
C THR A 489 13.46 -9.10 -8.54
N ALA A 490 13.64 -9.20 -7.22
CA ALA A 490 14.64 -10.06 -6.61
C ALA A 490 14.41 -11.52 -7.04
N GLN A 491 15.50 -12.14 -7.51
CA GLN A 491 15.50 -13.53 -7.93
C GLN A 491 15.74 -14.44 -6.74
N GLU A 492 15.24 -15.67 -6.81
CA GLU A 492 15.34 -16.64 -5.70
C GLU A 492 16.80 -17.04 -5.40
N GLU A 493 17.70 -16.87 -6.37
CA GLU A 493 19.11 -17.19 -6.26
C GLU A 493 19.99 -16.01 -5.81
N MET A 494 19.42 -14.81 -5.63
CA MET A 494 20.17 -13.65 -5.11
C MET A 494 20.57 -13.86 -3.66
N ASP A 495 21.72 -13.29 -3.28
CA ASP A 495 22.11 -13.25 -1.88
C ASP A 495 21.09 -12.41 -1.08
N PRO A 496 20.71 -12.81 0.16
CA PRO A 496 19.73 -12.11 0.99
C PRO A 496 19.90 -10.59 1.07
N GLU A 497 21.13 -10.12 1.25
CA GLU A 497 21.45 -8.69 1.36
C GLU A 497 21.33 -7.93 0.03
N GLU A 498 21.53 -8.62 -1.11
CA GLU A 498 21.30 -8.04 -2.44
C GLU A 498 19.81 -8.02 -2.77
N ALA A 499 19.10 -9.13 -2.52
CA ALA A 499 17.66 -9.23 -2.70
C ALA A 499 16.91 -8.16 -1.89
N ALA A 500 17.36 -7.92 -0.67
CA ALA A 500 16.72 -6.99 0.25
C ALA A 500 16.88 -5.49 -0.13
N GLN A 501 17.80 -5.16 -1.04
CA GLN A 501 17.90 -3.82 -1.64
C GLN A 501 16.79 -3.56 -2.67
N ILE A 502 16.18 -4.63 -3.21
CA ILE A 502 15.12 -4.55 -4.20
C ILE A 502 13.79 -4.55 -3.47
N ILE A 503 13.17 -3.38 -3.37
CA ILE A 503 11.84 -3.22 -2.76
C ILE A 503 10.81 -3.01 -3.86
N GLY A 504 9.71 -3.77 -3.80
CA GLY A 504 8.52 -3.48 -4.60
C GLY A 504 7.43 -2.74 -3.82
N GLY A 505 6.35 -2.36 -4.49
CA GLY A 505 5.14 -1.85 -3.85
C GLY A 505 5.12 -0.34 -3.66
N MET A 506 6.12 0.37 -4.13
CA MET A 506 6.19 1.82 -4.04
C MET A 506 5.52 2.46 -5.26
N VAL A 507 4.77 3.54 -5.01
CA VAL A 507 4.05 4.25 -6.06
C VAL A 507 5.01 5.13 -6.85
N LEU A 508 5.06 4.90 -8.17
CA LEU A 508 5.93 5.62 -9.11
C LEU A 508 5.27 6.81 -9.80
N THR A 509 3.98 7.03 -9.58
CA THR A 509 3.19 8.10 -10.21
C THR A 509 2.92 9.26 -9.25
N HIS A 510 2.61 10.45 -9.78
CA HIS A 510 2.68 11.71 -9.03
C HIS A 510 1.32 12.37 -8.74
N GLN A 511 0.29 11.56 -8.48
CA GLN A 511 -1.07 12.06 -8.19
C GLN A 511 -1.21 12.70 -6.80
N LEU A 512 -0.24 12.51 -5.90
CA LEU A 512 -0.25 13.12 -4.57
C LEU A 512 1.11 13.76 -4.27
N THR A 513 1.06 15.00 -3.81
CA THR A 513 2.20 15.70 -3.18
C THR A 513 1.75 16.22 -1.83
N LEU A 514 2.47 15.87 -0.76
CA LEU A 514 2.27 16.41 0.58
C LEU A 514 3.18 17.62 0.77
N SER A 515 2.59 18.80 0.70
CA SER A 515 3.24 20.10 0.88
C SER A 515 3.17 20.57 2.32
N PHE A 516 4.22 21.24 2.77
CA PHE A 516 4.31 21.86 4.10
C PHE A 516 4.13 23.38 4.06
N THR A 517 3.96 23.95 2.86
CA THR A 517 3.78 25.39 2.66
C THR A 517 2.35 25.73 2.22
N GLU A 518 1.63 24.76 1.66
CA GLU A 518 0.27 24.93 1.14
C GLU A 518 -0.77 24.47 2.17
N ASP A 519 -1.98 25.04 2.08
CA ASP A 519 -3.08 24.68 3.00
C ASP A 519 -3.81 23.41 2.56
N GLU A 520 -3.77 23.08 1.26
CA GLU A 520 -4.42 21.92 0.66
C GLU A 520 -3.43 21.10 -0.17
N CYS A 521 -3.60 19.78 -0.17
CA CYS A 521 -2.85 18.86 -1.00
C CYS A 521 -3.80 18.08 -1.90
N PRO A 522 -4.11 18.63 -3.09
CA PRO A 522 -5.08 18.02 -3.97
C PRO A 522 -4.54 16.70 -4.52
N ILE A 523 -5.43 15.71 -4.63
CA ILE A 523 -5.15 14.54 -5.46
C ILE A 523 -5.43 14.91 -6.92
N ILE A 524 -4.42 14.81 -7.76
CA ILE A 524 -4.46 15.23 -9.15
C ILE A 524 -4.87 14.03 -10.02
N PRO A 525 -6.02 14.07 -10.72
CA PRO A 525 -6.39 13.04 -11.67
C PRO A 525 -5.53 13.10 -12.92
N ASP A 526 -5.30 11.96 -13.55
CA ASP A 526 -4.63 11.90 -14.86
C ASP A 526 -5.56 12.35 -16.00
N GLY A 527 -6.87 12.41 -15.73
CA GLY A 527 -7.84 13.06 -16.59
C GLY A 527 -9.28 12.76 -16.21
N TYR A 528 -10.18 13.05 -17.14
CA TYR A 528 -11.62 12.89 -16.98
C TYR A 528 -12.25 12.21 -18.19
N VAL A 529 -13.35 11.49 -17.95
CA VAL A 529 -14.19 10.94 -19.00
C VAL A 529 -15.65 11.31 -18.73
N LEU A 530 -16.29 11.88 -19.74
CA LEU A 530 -17.73 12.15 -19.73
C LEU A 530 -18.49 10.89 -20.16
N VAL A 531 -19.21 10.28 -19.21
CA VAL A 531 -20.08 9.13 -19.48
C VAL A 531 -21.45 9.66 -19.91
N VAL A 532 -21.87 9.29 -21.12
CA VAL A 532 -23.15 9.70 -21.75
C VAL A 532 -24.10 8.54 -22.00
#